data_AF-A0AA44WN68-F1
#
_entry.id   AF-A0AA44WN68-F1
#
_cell.length_a   1.000
_cell.length_b   1.000
_cell.length_c   1.000
_cell.angle_alpha   90.00
_cell.angle_beta   90.00
_cell.angle_gamma   90.00
#
_symmetry.space_group_name_H-M   'P 1'
#
loop_
_entity.id
_entity.type
_entity.pdbx_description
1 polymer ?
#
loop_
_entity_poly.entity_id
_entity_poly.type
_entity_poly.pdbx_seq_one_letter_code
_entity_poly.pdbx_strand_id
1 'polypeptide(L)'
;MGTTVRAAQFIGLNQEECWAVIDTVERQTRRYVWWSVFIGAGFILMSWGTPPMLIETDCHVQQPLDVEDSFEQCPKFGSTEIYEDGQSRPVTVGSYNRFKAKMYKIANSIMHQIHFTQHNGSEELCQSISKLHQRLLAWERSTPPPRAKIRVTPSEYH
;
A
#
# COMPACT_ATOMS: atom_id res chain seq x y z
N MET A 1 -2.68 3.88 16.89
CA MET A 1 -2.09 3.04 15.82
C MET A 1 -1.30 1.86 16.36
N GLY A 2 -0.30 2.04 17.23
CA GLY A 2 0.44 0.88 17.80
C GLY A 2 -0.47 -0.16 18.47
N THR A 3 -1.44 0.28 19.27
CA THR A 3 -2.47 -0.58 19.87
C THR A 3 -3.33 -1.29 18.83
N THR A 4 -3.78 -0.58 17.79
CA THR A 4 -4.57 -1.12 16.67
C THR A 4 -3.82 -2.22 15.94
N VAL A 5 -2.54 -2.01 15.62
CA VAL A 5 -1.69 -3.01 14.96
C VAL A 5 -1.57 -4.26 15.83
N ARG A 6 -1.28 -4.08 17.13
CA ARG A 6 -1.12 -5.21 18.06
C ARG A 6 -2.43 -5.99 18.25
N ALA A 7 -3.57 -5.31 18.32
CA ALA A 7 -4.87 -5.96 18.39
C ALA A 7 -5.17 -6.77 17.11
N ALA A 8 -4.89 -6.21 15.93
CA ALA A 8 -5.06 -6.91 14.66
C ALA A 8 -4.17 -8.16 14.55
N GLN A 9 -2.92 -8.07 14.99
CA GLN A 9 -2.00 -9.22 15.05
C GLN A 9 -2.46 -10.26 16.08
N PHE A 10 -2.94 -9.81 17.25
CA PHE A 10 -3.41 -10.69 18.31
C PHE A 10 -4.58 -11.57 17.88
N ILE A 11 -5.50 -11.03 17.08
CA ILE A 11 -6.63 -11.81 16.51
C ILE A 11 -6.25 -12.58 15.23
N GLY A 12 -4.96 -12.60 14.84
CA GLY A 12 -4.48 -13.31 13.65
C GLY A 12 -4.91 -12.70 12.32
N LEU A 13 -5.26 -11.40 12.30
CA LEU A 13 -5.74 -10.75 11.07
C LEU A 13 -4.64 -10.64 9.99
N ASN A 14 -3.37 -10.75 10.37
CA ASN A 14 -2.22 -10.75 9.46
C ASN A 14 -1.87 -12.13 8.86
N GLN A 15 -2.59 -13.19 9.26
CA GLN A 15 -2.32 -14.58 8.87
C GLN A 15 -3.55 -15.18 8.20
N GLU A 16 -3.71 -14.96 6.90
CA GLU A 16 -4.90 -15.40 6.16
C GLU A 16 -5.05 -16.94 6.15
N GLU A 17 -3.94 -17.67 6.19
CA GLU A 17 -3.93 -19.13 6.27
C GLU A 17 -4.51 -19.70 7.58
N CYS A 18 -4.50 -18.91 8.65
CA CYS A 18 -5.07 -19.29 9.95
C CYS A 18 -6.56 -18.97 10.07
N TRP A 19 -7.17 -18.34 9.07
CA TRP A 19 -8.60 -18.04 9.11
C TRP A 19 -9.41 -19.32 8.96
N ALA A 20 -10.47 -19.43 9.76
CA ALA A 20 -11.44 -20.52 9.64
C ALA A 20 -12.05 -20.55 8.22
N VAL A 21 -12.78 -21.63 7.91
CA VAL A 21 -13.59 -21.69 6.70
C VAL A 21 -14.69 -20.63 6.81
N ILE A 22 -14.46 -19.50 6.15
CA ILE A 22 -15.33 -18.34 6.08
C ILE A 22 -15.79 -18.11 4.65
N ASP A 23 -16.91 -17.43 4.49
CA ASP A 23 -17.41 -17.07 3.17
C ASP A 23 -16.49 -16.04 2.46
N THR A 24 -16.73 -15.87 1.16
CA THR A 24 -15.94 -14.97 0.31
C THR A 24 -16.04 -13.51 0.74
N VAL A 25 -17.22 -13.05 1.18
CA VAL A 25 -17.46 -11.66 1.58
C VAL A 25 -16.67 -11.37 2.85
N GLU A 26 -16.81 -12.20 3.87
CA GLU A 26 -16.07 -12.08 5.12
C GLU A 26 -14.56 -12.11 4.89
N ARG A 27 -14.08 -13.00 4.01
CA ARG A 27 -12.66 -13.07 3.63
C ARG A 27 -12.19 -11.75 3.04
N GLN A 28 -12.92 -11.17 2.09
CA GLN A 28 -12.54 -9.87 1.51
C GLN A 28 -12.61 -8.76 2.56
N THR A 29 -13.63 -8.74 3.41
CA THR A 29 -13.74 -7.75 4.51
C THR A 29 -12.53 -7.82 5.44
N ARG A 30 -12.10 -9.02 5.86
CA ARG A 30 -10.90 -9.18 6.70
C ARG A 30 -9.64 -8.69 6.01
N ARG A 31 -9.46 -8.97 4.71
CA ARG A 31 -8.35 -8.40 3.90
C ARG A 31 -8.41 -6.88 3.89
N TYR A 32 -9.58 -6.28 3.62
CA TYR A 32 -9.75 -4.83 3.64
C TYR A 32 -9.38 -4.22 5.00
N VAL A 33 -9.83 -4.81 6.09
CA VAL A 33 -9.52 -4.31 7.45
C VAL A 33 -8.02 -4.38 7.71
N TRP A 34 -7.38 -5.52 7.40
CA TRP A 34 -5.93 -5.66 7.56
C TRP A 34 -5.15 -4.60 6.78
N TRP A 35 -5.43 -4.46 5.48
CA TRP A 35 -4.73 -3.51 4.63
C TRP A 35 -5.00 -2.05 5.03
N SER A 36 -6.18 -1.74 5.56
CA SER A 36 -6.47 -0.42 6.14
C SER A 36 -5.59 -0.13 7.36
N VAL A 37 -5.44 -1.10 8.26
CA VAL A 37 -4.52 -1.00 9.42
C VAL A 37 -3.07 -0.83 8.95
N PHE A 38 -2.65 -1.63 7.96
CA PHE A 38 -1.31 -1.59 7.39
C PHE A 38 -0.98 -0.21 6.80
N ILE A 39 -1.87 0.31 5.94
CA ILE A 39 -1.73 1.62 5.30
C ILE A 39 -1.70 2.73 6.35
N GLY A 40 -2.59 2.69 7.34
CA GLY A 40 -2.62 3.69 8.41
C GLY A 40 -1.34 3.69 9.24
N ALA A 41 -0.79 2.52 9.55
CA ALA A 41 0.48 2.40 10.26
C ALA A 41 1.65 2.94 9.42
N GLY A 42 1.71 2.61 8.13
CA GLY A 42 2.71 3.14 7.19
C GLY A 42 2.63 4.66 7.02
N PHE A 43 1.42 5.24 7.03
CA PHE A 43 1.23 6.68 6.99
C PHE A 43 1.84 7.35 8.22
N ILE A 44 1.49 6.92 9.44
CA ILE A 44 2.04 7.49 10.68
C ILE A 44 3.56 7.33 10.74
N LEU A 45 4.05 6.15 10.33
CA LEU A 45 5.48 5.86 10.25
C LEU A 45 6.22 6.92 9.44
N MET A 46 5.75 7.14 8.22
CA MET A 46 6.35 8.08 7.27
C MET A 46 6.18 9.53 7.71
N SER A 47 5.03 9.91 8.24
CA SER A 47 4.77 11.28 8.66
C SER A 47 5.61 11.70 9.84
N TRP A 48 5.91 10.79 10.77
CA TRP A 48 6.59 11.13 12.03
C TRP A 48 8.02 10.57 12.14
N GLY A 49 8.50 9.86 11.11
CA GLY A 49 9.85 9.27 11.12
C GLY A 49 10.07 8.30 12.28
N THR A 50 9.01 7.58 12.69
CA THR A 50 9.08 6.64 13.82
C THR A 50 9.67 5.30 13.36
N PRO A 51 10.02 4.36 14.26
CA PRO A 51 10.39 3.02 13.83
C PRO A 51 9.16 2.24 13.30
N PRO A 52 9.34 1.35 12.31
CA PRO A 52 8.23 0.56 11.76
C PRO A 52 7.58 -0.32 12.83
N MET A 53 6.25 -0.25 12.89
CA MET A 53 5.42 -1.07 13.78
C MET A 53 5.08 -2.44 13.20
N LEU A 54 5.36 -2.64 11.91
CA LEU A 54 4.99 -3.81 11.12
C LEU A 54 6.22 -4.35 10.40
N ILE A 55 6.42 -5.66 10.49
CA ILE A 55 7.43 -6.38 9.71
C ILE A 55 6.72 -6.99 8.51
N GLU A 56 7.21 -6.70 7.30
CA GLU A 56 6.59 -7.17 6.05
C GLU A 56 6.52 -8.69 5.98
N THR A 57 7.52 -9.39 6.52
CA THR A 57 7.58 -10.86 6.53
C THR A 57 6.47 -11.51 7.34
N ASP A 58 5.83 -10.79 8.25
CA ASP A 58 4.77 -11.31 9.11
C ASP A 58 3.38 -11.07 8.51
N CYS A 59 3.31 -10.49 7.31
CA CYS A 59 2.07 -10.16 6.61
C CYS A 59 1.77 -11.20 5.54
N HIS A 60 0.93 -12.19 5.87
CA HIS A 60 0.48 -13.25 4.98
C HIS A 60 -0.99 -13.07 4.63
N VAL A 61 -1.34 -11.92 4.08
CA VAL A 61 -2.70 -11.57 3.65
C VAL A 61 -2.64 -11.13 2.20
N GLN A 62 -3.52 -11.68 1.35
CA GLN A 62 -3.58 -11.28 -0.06
C GLN A 62 -4.19 -9.88 -0.20
N GLN A 63 -3.92 -9.19 -1.31
CA GLN A 63 -4.62 -7.92 -1.59
C GLN A 63 -6.13 -8.16 -1.72
N PRO A 64 -6.97 -7.21 -1.27
CA PRO A 64 -8.41 -7.35 -1.41
C PRO A 64 -8.78 -7.22 -2.89
N LEU A 65 -9.69 -8.09 -3.32
CA LEU A 65 -10.34 -8.00 -4.61
C LEU A 65 -11.41 -6.92 -4.54
N ASP A 66 -11.67 -6.27 -5.68
CA ASP A 66 -12.79 -5.35 -5.76
C ASP A 66 -14.10 -6.13 -5.59
N VAL A 67 -14.82 -5.84 -4.51
CA VAL A 67 -16.18 -6.35 -4.29
C VAL A 67 -17.14 -5.55 -5.17
N GLU A 68 -18.28 -6.14 -5.54
CA GLU A 68 -19.20 -5.57 -6.55
C GLU A 68 -19.57 -4.08 -6.34
N ASP A 69 -19.73 -3.65 -5.09
CA ASP A 69 -20.02 -2.24 -4.73
C ASP A 69 -18.81 -1.29 -4.86
N SER A 70 -17.61 -1.79 -5.13
CA SER A 70 -16.38 -1.01 -5.32
C SER A 70 -16.02 -0.80 -6.80
N PHE A 71 -16.85 -1.29 -7.73
CA PHE A 71 -16.69 -1.11 -9.17
C PHE A 71 -17.07 0.28 -9.68
N GLU A 72 -17.36 1.25 -8.80
CA GLU A 72 -17.40 2.64 -9.22
C GLU A 72 -16.03 3.03 -9.81
N GLN A 73 -15.95 2.92 -11.13
CA GLN A 73 -14.88 3.50 -11.91
C GLN A 73 -14.93 4.99 -11.57
N CYS A 74 -13.87 5.51 -10.96
CA CYS A 74 -13.72 6.95 -10.91
C CYS A 74 -13.85 7.44 -12.36
N PRO A 75 -14.86 8.27 -12.72
CA PRO A 75 -15.21 8.57 -14.12
C PRO A 75 -14.09 9.19 -14.97
N LYS A 76 -12.94 9.48 -14.35
CA LYS A 76 -11.77 10.15 -14.89
C LYS A 76 -10.56 9.23 -15.11
N PHE A 77 -10.62 7.95 -14.74
CA PHE A 77 -9.50 7.01 -14.83
C PHE A 77 -9.75 5.91 -15.87
N GLY A 78 -9.49 6.20 -17.14
CA GLY A 78 -9.42 5.17 -18.20
C GLY A 78 -8.14 4.32 -18.15
N SER A 79 -7.59 4.07 -16.96
CA SER A 79 -6.35 3.31 -16.76
C SER A 79 -6.63 1.91 -16.23
N THR A 80 -5.71 0.98 -16.52
CA THR A 80 -5.78 -0.41 -16.04
C THR A 80 -4.68 -0.70 -15.02
N GLU A 81 -4.96 -1.60 -14.08
CA GLU A 81 -4.01 -2.18 -13.13
C GLU A 81 -3.81 -3.66 -13.44
N ILE A 82 -2.58 -4.14 -13.30
CA ILE A 82 -2.25 -5.58 -13.34
C ILE A 82 -2.37 -6.13 -11.91
N TYR A 83 -3.25 -7.11 -11.73
CA TYR A 83 -3.51 -7.79 -10.46
C TYR A 83 -2.45 -8.86 -10.16
N GLU A 84 -2.46 -9.42 -8.94
CA GLU A 84 -1.54 -10.49 -8.53
C GLU A 84 -1.70 -11.77 -9.37
N ASP A 85 -2.88 -11.98 -9.95
CA ASP A 85 -3.19 -13.06 -10.90
C ASP A 85 -2.71 -12.77 -12.34
N GLY A 86 -2.07 -11.63 -12.59
CA GLY A 86 -1.60 -11.18 -13.89
C GLY A 86 -2.68 -10.57 -14.79
N GLN A 87 -3.94 -10.49 -14.35
CA GLN A 87 -5.01 -9.91 -15.15
C GLN A 87 -5.00 -8.39 -15.12
N SER A 88 -5.23 -7.78 -16.29
CA SER A 88 -5.42 -6.34 -16.44
C SER A 88 -6.89 -5.99 -16.22
N ARG A 89 -7.18 -5.15 -15.22
CA ARG A 89 -8.55 -4.69 -14.91
C ARG A 89 -8.60 -3.17 -14.77
N PRO A 90 -9.75 -2.51 -14.95
CA PRO A 90 -9.88 -1.08 -14.73
C PRO A 90 -9.45 -0.68 -13.31
N VAL A 91 -8.84 0.51 -13.19
CA VAL A 91 -8.50 1.09 -11.89
C VAL A 91 -9.77 1.48 -11.16
N THR A 92 -9.89 1.02 -9.90
CA THR A 92 -11.01 1.31 -9.00
C THR A 92 -10.54 2.06 -7.77
N VAL A 93 -11.46 2.39 -6.85
CA VAL A 93 -11.09 2.86 -5.51
C VAL A 93 -10.24 1.81 -4.78
N GLY A 94 -10.52 0.52 -4.99
CA GLY A 94 -9.72 -0.59 -4.46
C GLY A 94 -8.28 -0.60 -4.96
N SER A 95 -8.06 -0.26 -6.24
CA SER A 95 -6.72 -0.11 -6.82
C SER A 95 -5.87 0.89 -6.05
N TYR A 96 -6.43 2.02 -5.64
CA TYR A 96 -5.69 3.04 -4.90
C TYR A 96 -5.16 2.52 -3.56
N ASN A 97 -5.97 1.74 -2.84
CA ASN A 97 -5.53 1.10 -1.60
C ASN A 97 -4.42 0.06 -1.86
N ARG A 98 -4.51 -0.72 -2.93
CA ARG A 98 -3.43 -1.65 -3.33
C ARG A 98 -2.12 -0.92 -3.66
N PHE A 99 -2.20 0.21 -4.38
CA PHE A 99 -1.03 1.04 -4.67
C PHE A 99 -0.42 1.64 -3.39
N LYS A 100 -1.24 2.16 -2.48
CA LYS A 100 -0.80 2.63 -1.16
C LYS A 100 -0.12 1.53 -0.37
N ALA A 101 -0.72 0.34 -0.30
CA ALA A 101 -0.15 -0.81 0.38
C ALA A 101 1.24 -1.18 -0.18
N LYS A 102 1.39 -1.24 -1.50
CA LYS A 102 2.68 -1.47 -2.18
C LYS A 102 3.71 -0.39 -1.82
N MET A 103 3.32 0.88 -1.82
CA MET A 103 4.18 1.99 -1.42
C MET A 103 4.67 1.85 0.02
N TYR A 104 3.74 1.58 0.96
CA TYR A 104 4.07 1.48 2.37
C TYR A 104 4.88 0.23 2.72
N LYS A 105 4.76 -0.86 1.95
CA LYS A 105 5.70 -2.00 2.04
C LYS A 105 7.14 -1.57 1.75
N ILE A 106 7.35 -0.87 0.64
CA ILE A 106 8.67 -0.34 0.27
C ILE A 106 9.18 0.57 1.38
N ALA A 107 8.36 1.52 1.83
CA ALA A 107 8.72 2.44 2.90
C ALA A 107 9.09 1.74 4.21
N ASN A 108 8.28 0.78 4.68
CA ASN A 108 8.53 0.02 5.91
C ASN A 108 9.87 -0.73 5.84
N SER A 109 10.15 -1.41 4.72
CA SER A 109 11.40 -2.14 4.50
C SER A 109 12.63 -1.25 4.73
N ILE A 110 12.56 0.03 4.34
CA ILE A 110 13.69 0.95 4.47
C ILE A 110 13.73 1.61 5.84
N MET A 111 12.59 2.03 6.39
CA MET A 111 12.54 2.53 7.76
C MET A 111 13.07 1.47 8.74
N HIS A 112 12.87 0.18 8.45
CA HIS A 112 13.44 -0.89 9.24
C HIS A 112 14.97 -0.90 9.14
N GLN A 113 15.53 -0.70 7.94
CA GLN A 113 16.99 -0.61 7.77
C GLN A 113 17.57 0.58 8.53
N ILE A 114 16.95 1.76 8.42
CA ILE A 114 17.44 2.99 9.08
C ILE A 114 17.42 2.85 10.60
N HIS A 115 16.35 2.28 11.17
CA HIS A 115 16.18 2.23 12.63
C HIS A 115 16.78 0.99 13.29
N PHE A 116 16.91 -0.13 12.58
CA PHE A 116 17.25 -1.43 13.19
C PHE A 116 18.48 -2.11 12.58
N THR A 117 19.05 -1.61 11.48
CA THR A 117 20.36 -2.06 11.00
C THR A 117 21.44 -1.19 11.60
N GLN A 118 22.43 -1.78 12.27
CA GLN A 118 23.65 -1.07 12.65
C GLN A 118 24.38 -0.65 11.38
N HIS A 119 24.37 0.65 11.06
CA HIS A 119 25.20 1.20 10.01
C HIS A 119 26.61 1.41 10.57
N ASN A 120 27.59 0.69 10.03
CA ASN A 120 28.99 0.79 10.47
C ASN A 120 29.68 2.07 9.95
N GLY A 121 28.99 2.86 9.12
CA GLY A 121 29.46 4.15 8.63
C GLY A 121 28.43 4.90 7.80
N SER A 122 28.70 6.19 7.55
CA SER A 122 27.84 7.09 6.75
C SER A 122 27.63 6.61 5.31
N GLU A 123 28.57 5.84 4.75
CA GLU A 123 28.51 5.37 3.36
C GLU A 123 27.43 4.31 3.14
N GLU A 124 27.30 3.35 4.07
CA GLU A 124 26.26 2.31 4.02
C GLU A 124 24.84 2.91 4.11
N LEU A 125 24.69 3.96 4.92
CA LEU A 125 23.43 4.71 5.01
C LEU A 125 23.10 5.41 3.68
N CYS A 126 24.07 6.10 3.07
CA CYS A 126 23.90 6.74 1.76
C CYS A 126 23.53 5.76 0.65
N GLN A 127 24.15 4.57 0.63
CA GLN A 127 23.81 3.50 -0.31
C GLN A 127 22.38 2.99 -0.10
N SER A 128 21.96 2.85 1.17
CA SER A 128 20.59 2.42 1.53
C SER A 128 19.54 3.44 1.07
N ILE A 129 19.79 4.74 1.30
CA ILE A 129 18.93 5.85 0.83
C ILE A 129 18.85 5.87 -0.70
N SER A 130 19.97 5.69 -1.39
CA SER A 130 20.01 5.66 -2.87
C SER A 130 19.20 4.49 -3.43
N LYS A 131 19.30 3.30 -2.81
CA LYS A 131 18.51 2.12 -3.17
C LYS A 131 17.01 2.34 -2.92
N LEU A 132 16.64 3.03 -1.83
CA LEU A 132 15.27 3.46 -1.57
C LEU A 132 14.74 4.34 -2.71
N HIS A 133 15.52 5.35 -3.10
CA HIS A 133 15.09 6.30 -4.11
C HIS A 133 14.80 5.59 -5.45
N GLN A 134 15.67 4.66 -5.86
CA GLN A 134 15.46 3.86 -7.07
C GLN A 134 14.21 2.97 -7.00
N ARG A 135 13.95 2.32 -5.86
CA ARG A 135 12.74 1.50 -5.66
C ARG A 135 11.46 2.35 -5.72
N LEU A 136 11.48 3.54 -5.11
CA LEU A 136 10.35 4.47 -5.15
C LEU A 136 10.11 5.00 -6.57
N LEU A 137 11.15 5.38 -7.31
CA LEU A 137 11.03 5.79 -8.70
C LEU A 137 10.48 4.66 -9.60
N ALA A 138 10.93 3.42 -9.37
CA ALA A 138 10.41 2.26 -10.09
C ALA A 138 8.92 2.01 -9.77
N TRP A 139 8.55 2.10 -8.49
CA TRP A 139 7.16 2.01 -8.07
C TRP A 139 6.31 3.13 -8.69
N GLU A 140 6.74 4.39 -8.62
CA GLU A 140 6.05 5.55 -9.19
C GLU A 140 5.79 5.36 -10.69
N ARG A 141 6.80 4.93 -11.46
CA ARG A 141 6.67 4.62 -12.89
C ARG A 141 5.71 3.47 -13.17
N SER A 142 5.58 2.52 -12.25
CA SER A 142 4.65 1.39 -12.36
C SER A 142 3.21 1.76 -12.00
N THR A 143 3.00 2.88 -11.31
CA THR A 143 1.64 3.35 -11.00
C THR A 143 0.98 3.87 -12.28
N PRO A 144 -0.31 3.55 -12.50
CA PRO A 144 -1.02 4.10 -13.63
C PRO A 144 -1.04 5.62 -13.51
N PRO A 145 -0.70 6.36 -14.59
CA PRO A 145 -0.56 7.80 -14.53
C PRO A 145 -1.88 8.43 -14.10
N PRO A 146 -1.88 9.42 -13.18
CA PRO A 146 -3.02 10.30 -13.04
C PRO A 146 -3.16 11.10 -14.35
N ARG A 147 -4.02 10.65 -15.26
CA ARG A 147 -4.36 11.42 -16.46
C ARG A 147 -5.39 12.48 -16.09
N ALA A 148 -4.89 13.61 -15.60
CA ALA A 148 -5.30 14.94 -16.05
C ALA A 148 -4.39 15.98 -15.39
N LYS A 149 -3.42 16.51 -16.15
CA LYS A 149 -3.09 17.92 -15.97
C LYS A 149 -4.41 18.65 -16.22
N ILE A 150 -4.97 19.29 -15.20
CA ILE A 150 -6.09 20.22 -15.40
C ILE A 150 -5.52 21.32 -16.31
N ARG A 151 -5.73 21.19 -17.62
CA ARG A 151 -5.56 22.31 -18.53
C ARG A 151 -6.80 23.15 -18.29
N VAL A 152 -6.69 24.10 -17.38
CA VAL A 152 -7.67 25.18 -17.28
C VAL A 152 -7.62 25.88 -18.63
N THR A 153 -8.58 25.58 -19.50
CA THR A 153 -8.83 26.39 -20.69
C THR A 153 -9.52 27.66 -20.21
N PRO A 154 -8.91 28.84 -20.35
CA PRO A 154 -9.58 30.09 -20.03
C PRO A 154 -10.51 30.41 -21.21
N SER A 155 -11.76 29.96 -21.15
CA SER A 155 -12.81 30.48 -22.03
C SER A 155 -14.17 30.30 -21.37
N GLU A 156 -14.54 31.27 -20.54
CA GLU A 156 -15.93 31.63 -20.24
C GLU A 156 -15.94 32.94 -19.46
N TYR A 157 -15.53 34.02 -20.14
CA TYR A 157 -15.95 35.38 -19.82
C TYR A 157 -16.12 36.11 -21.16
N HIS A 158 -17.30 35.96 -21.75
CA HIS A 158 -17.89 36.92 -22.67
C HIS A 158 -19.37 37.05 -22.32
#